data_AF-A0A3D3HYA5-F1
#
_entry.id   AF-A0A3D3HYA5-F1
#
_cell.length_a   1.000
_cell.length_b   1.000
_cell.length_c   1.000
_cell.angle_alpha   90.00
_cell.angle_beta   90.00
_cell.angle_gamma   90.00
#
_symmetry.space_group_name_H-M   'P 1'
#
loop_
_entity.id
_entity.type
_entity.pdbx_description
1 polymer ?
#
loop_
_entity_poly.entity_id
_entity_poly.type
_entity_poly.pdbx_seq_one_letter_code
_entity_poly.pdbx_strand_id
1 'polypeptide(L)'
;MSLEQIRSLLEDQASLLDHECKTVPASSLHQPGPDFVDRMFGPSDRSIPVLRSIQQLLGTGRLAGTGYMSILPVDQGIEHSAGASFAKNPEYFDPENIVRLA
;
A
#
# COMPACT_ATOMS: atom_id res chain seq x y z
N MET A 1 -12.48 10.37 -9.27
CA MET A 1 -12.73 9.61 -10.52
C MET A 1 -13.83 8.60 -10.22
N SER A 2 -14.92 8.57 -10.99
CA SER A 2 -16.01 7.61 -10.81
C SER A 2 -15.67 6.24 -11.41
N LEU A 3 -16.39 5.19 -11.00
CA LEU A 3 -16.22 3.86 -11.57
C LEU A 3 -16.51 3.83 -13.08
N GLU A 4 -17.45 4.64 -13.55
CA GLU A 4 -17.77 4.78 -14.98
C GLU A 4 -16.60 5.39 -15.77
N GLN A 5 -15.92 6.38 -15.19
CA GLN A 5 -14.72 6.96 -15.80
C GLN A 5 -13.60 5.92 -15.90
N ILE A 6 -13.42 5.08 -14.87
CA ILE A 6 -12.46 3.97 -14.90
C ILE A 6 -12.83 2.97 -16.01
N ARG A 7 -14.09 2.56 -16.10
CA ARG A 7 -14.57 1.65 -17.15
C ARG A 7 -14.31 2.20 -18.55
N SER A 8 -14.58 3.50 -18.77
CA SER A 8 -14.33 4.15 -20.06
C SER A 8 -12.86 4.15 -20.45
N LEU A 9 -11.94 4.28 -19.48
CA LEU A 9 -10.49 4.28 -19.74
C LEU A 9 -9.94 2.88 -20.06
N LEU A 10 -10.61 1.83 -19.57
CA LEU A 10 -10.17 0.45 -19.74
C LEU A 10 -10.72 -0.20 -21.02
N GLU A 11 -11.74 0.40 -21.65
CA GLU A 11 -12.36 -0.08 -22.89
C GLU A 11 -12.67 -1.60 -22.82
N ASP A 12 -12.11 -2.41 -23.71
CA ASP A 12 -12.31 -3.86 -23.77
C ASP A 12 -11.89 -4.60 -22.49
N GLN A 13 -10.99 -4.00 -21.69
CA GLN A 13 -10.52 -4.56 -20.42
C GLN A 13 -11.44 -4.23 -19.24
N ALA A 14 -12.49 -3.43 -19.43
CA ALA A 14 -13.43 -3.07 -18.36
C ALA A 14 -14.07 -4.31 -17.71
N SER A 15 -14.15 -5.43 -18.42
CA SER A 15 -14.61 -6.73 -17.91
C SER A 15 -13.78 -7.26 -16.73
N LEU A 16 -12.52 -6.83 -16.57
CA LEU A 16 -11.67 -7.20 -15.43
C LEU A 16 -12.18 -6.65 -14.10
N LEU A 17 -12.94 -5.55 -14.11
CA LEU A 17 -13.53 -4.97 -12.91
C LEU A 17 -14.68 -5.81 -12.35
N ASP A 18 -15.22 -6.72 -13.15
CA ASP A 18 -16.31 -7.63 -12.78
C ASP A 18 -15.78 -8.99 -12.29
N HIS A 19 -14.46 -9.16 -12.18
CA HIS A 19 -13.85 -10.39 -11.69
C HIS A 19 -14.18 -10.63 -10.21
N GLU A 20 -14.78 -11.80 -9.93
CA GLU A 20 -14.95 -12.31 -8.57
C GLU A 20 -14.01 -13.49 -8.32
N CYS A 21 -13.20 -13.40 -7.27
CA CYS A 21 -12.31 -14.47 -6.86
C CYS A 21 -13.11 -15.64 -6.27
N LYS A 22 -13.05 -16.81 -6.92
CA LYS A 22 -13.75 -18.03 -6.47
C LYS A 22 -12.88 -18.97 -5.64
N THR A 23 -11.59 -18.70 -5.53
CA THR A 23 -10.61 -19.59 -4.86
C THR A 23 -10.40 -19.24 -3.40
N VAL A 24 -10.42 -17.96 -3.05
CA VAL A 24 -10.23 -17.48 -1.68
C VAL A 24 -11.45 -16.66 -1.27
N PRO A 25 -12.25 -17.12 -0.30
CA PRO A 25 -13.45 -16.40 0.11
C PRO A 25 -13.07 -15.09 0.81
N ALA A 26 -13.75 -13.99 0.48
CA ALA A 26 -13.49 -12.67 1.06
C ALA A 26 -13.60 -12.65 2.60
N SER A 27 -14.43 -13.53 3.17
CA SER A 27 -14.60 -13.71 4.62
C SER A 27 -13.38 -14.31 5.32
N SER A 28 -12.45 -14.93 4.59
CA SER A 28 -11.18 -15.43 5.15
C SER A 28 -10.13 -14.35 5.31
N LEU A 29 -10.37 -13.15 4.79
CA LEU A 29 -9.42 -12.05 4.81
C LEU A 29 -9.71 -11.11 5.98
N HIS A 30 -8.65 -10.64 6.63
CA HIS A 30 -8.73 -9.52 7.56
C HIS A 30 -8.86 -8.22 6.79
N GLN A 31 -10.11 -7.81 6.54
CA GLN A 31 -10.38 -6.59 5.79
C GLN A 31 -9.90 -5.35 6.56
N PRO A 32 -9.25 -4.39 5.89
CA PRO A 32 -8.88 -3.11 6.48
C PRO A 32 -10.12 -2.27 6.79
N GLY A 33 -9.98 -1.37 7.75
CA GLY A 33 -11.03 -0.47 8.18
C GLY A 33 -10.57 0.51 9.26
N PRO A 34 -11.43 1.44 9.69
CA PRO A 34 -11.11 2.41 10.73
C PRO A 34 -10.81 1.76 12.09
N ASP A 35 -11.34 0.55 12.33
CA ASP A 35 -11.15 -0.24 13.54
C ASP A 35 -9.99 -1.25 13.44
N PHE A 36 -9.20 -1.22 12.36
CA PHE A 36 -8.27 -2.32 12.04
C PHE A 36 -7.22 -2.55 13.13
N VAL A 37 -6.70 -1.47 13.75
CA VAL A 37 -5.70 -1.60 14.82
C VAL A 37 -6.29 -2.30 16.04
N ASP A 38 -7.46 -1.86 16.48
CA ASP A 38 -8.15 -2.41 17.64
C ASP A 38 -8.59 -3.86 17.40
N ARG A 39 -9.17 -4.15 16.22
CA ARG A 39 -9.67 -5.47 15.87
C ARG A 39 -8.56 -6.50 15.64
N MET A 40 -7.44 -6.10 15.01
CA MET A 40 -6.41 -7.04 14.58
C MET A 40 -5.20 -7.11 15.50
N PHE A 41 -4.79 -6.00 16.11
CA PHE A 41 -3.57 -5.93 16.92
C PHE A 41 -3.87 -5.78 18.40
N GLY A 42 -5.00 -5.17 18.78
CA GLY A 42 -5.43 -5.00 20.17
C GLY A 42 -5.43 -6.30 20.99
N PRO A 43 -5.94 -7.44 20.48
CA PRO A 43 -5.94 -8.72 21.21
C PRO A 43 -4.59 -9.45 21.23
N SER A 44 -3.54 -8.91 20.61
CA SER A 44 -2.23 -9.57 20.54
C SER A 44 -1.37 -9.33 21.79
N ASP A 45 -0.24 -10.01 21.88
CA ASP A 45 0.77 -9.86 22.94
C ASP A 45 1.70 -8.65 22.75
N ARG A 46 1.43 -7.80 21.74
CA ARG A 46 2.21 -6.59 21.46
C ARG A 46 2.12 -5.61 22.62
N SER A 47 3.26 -5.02 22.96
CA SER A 47 3.31 -3.99 23.99
C SER A 47 2.59 -2.71 23.56
N ILE A 48 2.12 -1.92 24.54
CA ILE A 48 1.47 -0.64 24.31
C ILE A 48 2.30 0.29 23.39
N PRO A 49 3.64 0.42 23.55
CA PRO A 49 4.44 1.21 22.62
C PRO A 49 4.36 0.74 21.16
N VAL A 50 4.30 -0.58 20.92
CA VAL A 50 4.19 -1.15 19.57
C VAL A 50 2.81 -0.84 18.98
N LEU A 51 1.74 -1.05 19.75
CA LEU A 51 0.38 -0.73 19.31
C LEU A 51 0.23 0.75 18.96
N ARG A 52 0.81 1.64 19.77
CA ARG A 52 0.84 3.08 19.49
C ARG A 52 1.58 3.40 18.19
N SER A 53 2.74 2.79 17.94
CA SER A 53 3.49 3.00 16.70
C SER A 53 2.70 2.53 15.48
N ILE A 54 2.05 1.36 15.56
CA ILE A 54 1.18 0.86 14.48
C ILE A 54 0.02 1.84 14.22
N GLN A 55 -0.61 2.35 15.27
CA GLN A 55 -1.69 3.33 15.16
C GLN A 55 -1.22 4.64 14.52
N GLN A 56 0.00 5.09 14.80
CA GLN A 56 0.56 6.29 14.17
C GLN A 56 0.79 6.08 12.67
N LEU A 57 1.31 4.91 12.27
CA LEU A 57 1.54 4.57 10.87
C LEU A 57 0.22 4.51 10.08
N LEU A 58 -0.81 3.85 10.63
CA LEU A 58 -2.11 3.68 9.96
C LEU A 58 -3.06 4.88 10.13
N GLY A 59 -2.76 5.78 11.08
CA GLY A 59 -3.59 6.93 11.43
C GLY A 59 -3.13 8.25 10.82
N THR A 60 -2.15 8.25 9.92
CA THR A 60 -1.58 9.47 9.32
C THR A 60 -1.59 9.43 7.79
N GLY A 61 -1.44 10.61 7.16
CA GLY A 61 -1.41 10.76 5.71
C GLY A 61 -2.78 10.60 5.03
N ARG A 62 -2.76 10.40 3.70
CA ARG A 62 -3.98 10.36 2.87
C ARG A 62 -4.85 9.12 3.10
N LEU A 63 -4.27 8.04 3.63
CA LEU A 63 -4.96 6.78 3.90
C LEU A 63 -5.34 6.61 5.39
N ALA A 64 -5.15 7.66 6.21
CA ALA A 64 -5.49 7.65 7.62
C ALA A 64 -6.91 7.13 7.87
N GLY A 65 -7.06 6.16 8.80
CA GLY A 65 -8.36 5.63 9.18
C GLY A 65 -9.02 4.71 8.15
N THR A 66 -8.36 4.41 7.03
CA THR A 66 -8.86 3.42 6.06
C THR A 66 -8.43 1.99 6.40
N GLY A 67 -7.42 1.84 7.27
CA GLY A 67 -6.75 0.56 7.54
C GLY A 67 -5.74 0.14 6.46
N TYR A 68 -5.63 0.91 5.36
CA TYR A 68 -4.60 0.72 4.34
C TYR A 68 -3.34 1.54 4.67
N MET A 69 -2.18 1.01 4.30
CA MET A 69 -0.89 1.68 4.37
C MET A 69 -0.21 1.62 3.01
N SER A 70 0.30 2.74 2.53
CA SER A 70 1.12 2.82 1.33
C SER A 70 2.57 2.99 1.75
N ILE A 71 3.45 2.10 1.28
CA ILE A 71 4.89 2.14 1.56
C ILE A 71 5.60 2.19 0.23
N LEU A 72 6.48 3.18 0.06
CA LEU A 72 7.44 3.22 -1.03
C LEU A 72 8.74 2.55 -0.55
N PRO A 73 9.10 1.36 -1.04
CA PRO A 73 10.39 0.76 -0.73
C PRO A 73 11.51 1.54 -1.44
N VAL A 74 12.53 1.98 -0.68
CA VAL A 74 13.64 2.82 -1.18
C VAL A 74 15.02 2.20 -0.96
N ASP A 75 15.05 0.95 -0.52
CA ASP A 75 16.23 0.14 -0.21
C ASP A 75 16.86 -0.56 -1.43
N GLN A 76 16.22 -0.48 -2.60
CA GLN A 76 16.66 -1.15 -3.84
C GLN A 76 18.12 -0.88 -4.22
N GLY A 77 18.60 0.35 -4.02
CA GLY A 77 19.98 0.73 -4.33
C GLY A 77 21.03 -0.02 -3.50
N ILE A 78 20.66 -0.49 -2.31
CA ILE A 78 21.51 -1.33 -1.44
C ILE A 78 21.38 -2.80 -1.83
N GLU A 79 20.16 -3.27 -2.07
CA GLU A 79 19.89 -4.69 -2.32
C GLU A 79 20.46 -5.17 -3.67
N HIS A 80 20.33 -4.36 -4.73
CA HIS A 80 20.71 -4.75 -6.09
C HIS A 80 21.81 -3.88 -6.70
N SER A 81 22.45 -3.02 -5.91
CA SER A 81 23.31 -1.91 -6.36
C SER A 81 22.55 -0.80 -7.10
N ALA A 82 23.03 0.43 -6.93
CA ALA A 82 22.52 1.60 -7.63
C ALA A 82 22.57 1.44 -9.17
N GLY A 83 23.61 0.76 -9.67
CA GLY A 83 23.77 0.46 -11.09
C GLY A 83 22.62 -0.36 -11.68
N ALA A 84 22.20 -1.44 -11.03
CA ALA A 84 21.11 -2.26 -11.54
C ALA A 84 19.73 -1.59 -11.35
N SER A 85 19.59 -0.81 -10.27
CA SER A 85 18.31 -0.20 -9.89
C SER A 85 17.99 1.06 -10.70
N PHE A 86 19.00 1.89 -10.98
CA PHE A 86 18.80 3.23 -11.53
C PHE A 86 19.37 3.43 -12.94
N ALA A 87 20.05 2.44 -13.54
CA ALA A 87 20.55 2.58 -14.93
C ALA A 87 19.44 2.85 -15.96
N LYS A 88 18.22 2.33 -15.73
CA LYS A 88 17.07 2.60 -16.62
C LYS A 88 16.56 4.03 -16.51
N ASN A 89 16.66 4.63 -15.32
CA ASN A 89 16.30 6.02 -15.11
C ASN A 89 17.36 6.73 -14.26
N PRO A 90 18.41 7.27 -14.90
CA PRO A 90 19.59 7.79 -14.21
C PRO A 90 19.33 8.95 -13.25
N GLU A 91 18.19 9.65 -13.37
CA GLU A 91 17.84 10.72 -12.41
C GLU A 91 17.71 10.19 -10.98
N TYR A 92 17.34 8.92 -10.80
CA TYR A 92 17.18 8.28 -9.49
C TYR A 92 18.51 7.85 -8.84
N PHE A 93 19.66 8.07 -9.49
CA PHE A 93 20.94 8.03 -8.77
C PHE A 93 21.06 9.18 -7.76
N ASP A 94 20.35 10.29 -7.98
CA ASP A 94 20.18 11.34 -6.98
C ASP A 94 19.01 10.96 -6.04
N PRO A 95 19.28 10.69 -4.75
CA PRO A 95 18.24 10.29 -3.80
C PRO A 95 17.16 11.36 -3.58
N GLU A 96 17.40 12.63 -3.92
CA GLU A 96 16.37 13.67 -3.85
C GLU A 96 15.16 13.35 -4.75
N ASN A 97 15.39 12.71 -5.90
CA ASN A 97 14.32 12.35 -6.82
C ASN A 97 13.41 11.24 -6.27
N ILE A 98 13.91 10.40 -5.36
CA ILE A 98 13.09 9.41 -4.65
C ILE A 98 12.13 10.12 -3.69
N VAL A 99 12.60 11.16 -2.99
CA VAL A 99 11.77 11.94 -2.06
C VAL A 99 10.70 12.74 -2.81
N ARG A 100 11.02 13.29 -3.99
CA ARG A 100 10.07 14.02 -4.83
C ARG A 100 8.96 13.13 -5.42
N LEU A 101 9.19 11.82 -5.52
CA LEU A 101 8.20 10.85 -5.99
C LEU A 101 7.12 10.55 -4.93
N ALA A 102 7.45 10.70 -3.65
CA ALA A 102 6.60 10.36 -2.50
C ALA A 102 5.64 11.51 -2.11
#